data_AF-A0A6I8U801-F1
#
_entry.id   AF-A0A6I8U801-F1
#
_cell.length_a   1.000
_cell.length_b   1.000
_cell.length_c   1.000
_cell.angle_alpha   90.00
_cell.angle_beta   90.00
_cell.angle_gamma   90.00
#
_symmetry.space_group_name_H-M   'P 1'
#
loop_
_entity.id
_entity.type
_entity.pdbx_description
1 polymer ?
#
loop_
_entity_poly.entity_id
_entity_poly.type
_entity_poly.pdbx_seq_one_letter_code
_entity_poly.pdbx_strand_id
1 'polypeptide(L)'
;MNRIIYNHYSHGISYSFQQNAEDCADQFSSMATSLPNQLTKFGTCLKTSVDMVPTIVAPVQEIFELVRKDFISLNKQLNICAGSSINCITQYFMTIDMELNSIMSGITMAGSMLTYHLSDSRERNSLCADLVSYNCEDLNEGLMRDFQRCIYPPV
;
A
#
# COMPACT_ATOMS: atom_id res chain seq x y z
N MET A 1 25.49 63.83 1.54
CA MET A 1 24.26 63.02 1.47
C MET A 1 23.99 62.52 2.89
N ASN A 2 22.87 62.91 3.49
CA ASN A 2 22.64 62.85 4.93
C ASN A 2 22.47 61.40 5.42
N ARG A 3 23.22 60.98 6.44
CA ARG A 3 23.19 59.63 7.03
C ARG A 3 21.78 59.20 7.48
N ILE A 4 20.94 60.19 7.81
CA ILE A 4 19.53 60.05 8.18
C ILE A 4 18.65 59.61 6.99
N ILE A 5 18.89 60.16 5.79
CA ILE A 5 18.14 59.82 4.58
C ILE A 5 18.47 58.38 4.15
N TYR A 6 19.73 57.97 4.28
CA TYR A 6 20.17 56.60 3.97
C TYR A 6 19.56 55.57 4.94
N ASN A 7 19.55 55.88 6.25
CA ASN A 7 18.91 55.02 7.25
C ASN A 7 17.38 54.96 7.10
N HIS A 8 16.71 56.05 6.71
CA HIS A 8 15.27 56.02 6.46
C HIS A 8 14.93 55.20 5.21
N TYR A 9 15.75 55.30 4.16
CA TYR A 9 15.59 54.52 2.94
C TYR A 9 15.84 53.03 3.19
N SER A 10 16.88 52.65 3.94
CA SER A 10 17.15 51.24 4.27
C SER A 10 16.11 50.65 5.22
N HIS A 11 15.60 51.42 6.19
CA HIS A 11 14.49 50.99 7.04
C HIS A 11 13.17 50.86 6.27
N GLY A 12 12.88 51.75 5.32
CA GLY A 12 11.71 51.64 4.46
C GLY A 12 11.71 50.35 3.62
N ILE A 13 12.86 49.99 3.04
CA ILE A 13 13.04 48.73 2.30
C ILE A 13 12.87 47.52 3.23
N SER A 14 13.48 47.56 4.42
CA SER A 14 13.41 46.47 5.39
C SER A 14 11.97 46.24 5.89
N TYR A 15 11.21 47.33 6.09
CA TYR A 15 9.81 47.26 6.50
C TYR A 15 8.91 46.68 5.40
N SER A 16 9.09 47.08 4.14
CA SER A 16 8.37 46.47 3.02
C SER A 16 8.68 44.98 2.84
N PHE A 17 9.93 44.56 3.13
CA PHE A 17 10.28 43.14 3.11
C PHE A 17 9.57 42.33 4.19
N GLN A 18 9.51 42.88 5.41
CA GLN A 18 8.83 42.22 6.51
C GLN A 18 7.32 42.12 6.25
N GLN A 19 6.72 43.18 5.73
CA GLN A 19 5.29 43.22 5.41
C GLN A 19 4.93 42.25 4.29
N ASN A 20 5.75 42.17 3.23
CA ASN A 20 5.61 41.15 2.20
C ASN A 20 5.75 39.74 2.78
N ALA A 21 6.71 39.49 3.68
CA ALA A 21 6.87 38.18 4.30
C ALA A 21 5.65 37.76 5.14
N GLU A 22 5.02 38.71 5.85
CA GLU A 22 3.79 38.48 6.62
C GLU A 22 2.60 38.19 5.68
N ASP A 23 2.40 38.98 4.63
CA ASP A 23 1.33 38.77 3.63
C ASP A 23 1.49 37.44 2.86
N CYS A 24 2.73 37.08 2.52
CA CYS A 24 3.05 35.81 1.88
C CYS A 24 2.85 34.64 2.85
N ALA A 25 3.18 34.76 4.14
CA ALA A 25 2.94 33.70 5.10
C ALA A 25 1.44 33.37 5.21
N ASP A 26 0.58 34.39 5.20
CA ASP A 26 -0.88 34.20 5.23
C ASP A 26 -1.41 33.53 3.96
N GLN A 27 -0.94 33.93 2.77
CA GLN A 27 -1.31 33.26 1.51
C GLN A 27 -0.90 31.78 1.49
N PHE A 28 0.30 31.47 1.93
CA PHE A 28 0.87 30.12 1.84
C PHE A 28 0.39 29.18 2.96
N SER A 29 -0.14 29.72 4.07
CA SER A 29 -0.83 28.93 5.10
C SER A 29 -1.98 28.09 4.53
N SER A 30 -2.66 28.57 3.49
CA SER A 30 -3.72 27.86 2.79
C SER A 30 -3.20 26.72 1.90
N MET A 31 -2.02 26.89 1.28
CA MET A 31 -1.36 25.88 0.46
C MET A 31 -0.73 24.75 1.29
N ALA A 32 -0.43 24.99 2.57
CA ALA A 32 0.05 23.98 3.51
C ALA A 32 -0.97 22.83 3.72
N THR A 33 -2.24 23.01 3.36
CA THR A 33 -3.27 21.95 3.39
C THR A 33 -3.12 20.90 2.27
N SER A 34 -2.32 21.19 1.24
CA SER A 34 -2.08 20.29 0.10
C SER A 34 -1.30 19.02 0.47
N LEU A 35 -0.31 19.14 1.36
CA LEU A 35 0.51 18.03 1.82
C LEU A 35 -0.31 17.01 2.65
N PRO A 36 -1.12 17.40 3.66
CA PRO A 36 -2.07 16.50 4.31
C PRO A 36 -3.02 15.78 3.35
N ASN A 37 -3.47 16.45 2.28
CA ASN A 37 -4.34 15.83 1.28
C ASN A 37 -3.62 14.73 0.48
N GLN A 38 -2.33 14.92 0.13
CA GLN A 38 -1.53 13.88 -0.53
C GLN A 38 -1.27 12.69 0.40
N LEU A 39 -0.96 12.95 1.68
CA LEU A 39 -0.82 11.89 2.69
C LEU A 39 -2.14 11.13 2.91
N THR A 40 -3.28 11.80 2.82
CA THR A 40 -4.61 11.15 2.89
C THR A 40 -4.85 10.22 1.69
N LYS A 41 -4.41 10.60 0.49
CA LYS A 41 -4.46 9.75 -0.70
C LYS A 41 -3.57 8.52 -0.55
N PHE A 42 -2.38 8.65 0.05
CA PHE A 42 -1.54 7.51 0.40
C PHE A 42 -2.27 6.52 1.32
N GLY A 43 -2.86 7.04 2.40
CA GLY A 43 -3.64 6.22 3.34
C GLY A 43 -4.80 5.49 2.66
N THR A 44 -5.47 6.16 1.73
CA THR A 44 -6.56 5.55 0.94
C THR A 44 -6.04 4.44 0.03
N CYS A 45 -4.92 4.65 -0.66
CA CYS A 45 -4.33 3.60 -1.50
C CYS A 45 -3.92 2.37 -0.68
N LEU A 46 -3.23 2.56 0.45
CA LEU A 46 -2.86 1.45 1.34
C LEU A 46 -4.10 0.73 1.88
N LYS A 47 -5.16 1.47 2.20
CA LYS A 47 -6.43 0.90 2.64
C LYS A 47 -7.04 -0.01 1.58
N THR A 48 -7.02 0.37 0.30
CA THR A 48 -7.48 -0.50 -0.80
C THR A 48 -6.72 -1.83 -0.85
N SER A 49 -5.40 -1.82 -0.64
CA SER A 49 -4.62 -3.07 -0.55
C SER A 49 -5.04 -3.95 0.63
N VAL A 50 -5.39 -3.35 1.78
CA VAL A 50 -5.89 -4.08 2.96
C VAL A 50 -7.31 -4.60 2.74
N ASP A 51 -8.18 -3.81 2.12
CA ASP A 51 -9.58 -4.15 1.84
C ASP A 51 -9.71 -5.30 0.81
N MET A 52 -8.64 -5.60 0.05
CA MET A 52 -8.55 -6.79 -0.81
C MET A 52 -8.19 -8.08 -0.06
N VAL A 53 -7.69 -8.02 1.18
CA VAL A 53 -7.33 -9.24 1.93
C VAL A 53 -8.55 -10.15 2.15
N PRO A 54 -9.73 -9.67 2.58
CA PRO A 54 -10.90 -10.52 2.77
C PRO A 54 -11.37 -11.24 1.50
N THR A 55 -11.16 -10.67 0.31
CA THR A 55 -11.59 -11.30 -0.96
C THR A 55 -10.73 -12.49 -1.35
N ILE A 56 -9.55 -12.63 -0.77
CA ILE A 56 -8.60 -13.73 -1.01
C ILE A 56 -8.65 -14.76 0.11
N VAL A 57 -8.83 -14.28 1.35
CA VAL A 57 -8.87 -15.14 2.55
C VAL A 57 -9.99 -16.18 2.44
N ALA A 58 -11.20 -15.77 2.03
CA ALA A 58 -12.33 -16.70 1.94
C ALA A 58 -12.08 -17.86 0.93
N PRO A 59 -11.68 -17.60 -0.33
CA PRO A 59 -11.33 -18.69 -1.26
C PRO A 59 -10.19 -19.60 -0.78
N VAL A 60 -9.14 -19.03 -0.19
CA VAL A 60 -8.00 -19.82 0.32
C VAL A 60 -8.42 -20.68 1.51
N GLN A 61 -9.25 -20.16 2.41
CA GLN A 61 -9.83 -20.92 3.51
C GLN A 61 -10.70 -22.08 3.00
N GLU A 62 -11.54 -21.83 1.99
CA GLU A 62 -12.38 -22.87 1.38
C GLU A 62 -11.54 -24.01 0.81
N ILE A 63 -10.45 -23.71 0.09
CA ILE A 63 -9.51 -24.72 -0.42
C ILE A 63 -8.92 -25.55 0.72
N PHE A 64 -8.44 -24.91 1.79
CA PHE A 64 -7.87 -25.64 2.93
C PHE A 64 -8.91 -26.48 3.68
N GLU A 65 -10.16 -26.01 3.77
CA GLU A 65 -11.25 -26.79 4.35
C GLU A 65 -11.58 -28.04 3.51
N LEU A 66 -11.57 -27.92 2.19
CA LEU A 66 -11.75 -29.07 1.28
C LEU A 66 -10.60 -30.07 1.44
N VAL A 67 -9.35 -29.61 1.37
CA VAL A 67 -8.16 -30.44 1.59
C VAL A 67 -8.23 -31.18 2.94
N ARG A 68 -8.66 -30.49 4.00
CA ARG A 68 -8.85 -31.11 5.31
C ARG A 68 -9.92 -32.20 5.28
N LYS A 69 -11.06 -31.95 4.63
CA LYS A 69 -12.13 -32.94 4.48
C LYS A 69 -11.65 -34.17 3.70
N ASP A 70 -10.85 -33.97 2.66
CA ASP A 70 -10.28 -35.06 1.86
C ASP A 70 -9.33 -35.93 2.68
N PHE A 71 -8.42 -35.35 3.46
CA PHE A 71 -7.56 -36.11 4.36
C PHE A 71 -8.35 -36.88 5.44
N ILE A 72 -9.41 -36.29 5.99
CA ILE A 72 -10.32 -36.99 6.93
C ILE A 72 -11.01 -38.17 6.23
N SER A 73 -11.45 -37.98 4.99
CA SER A 73 -12.08 -39.02 4.17
C SER A 73 -11.10 -40.17 3.90
N LEU A 74 -9.88 -39.88 3.43
CA LEU A 74 -8.83 -40.86 3.19
C LEU A 74 -8.52 -41.68 4.45
N ASN A 75 -8.38 -41.01 5.60
CA ASN A 75 -8.13 -41.71 6.86
C ASN A 75 -9.31 -42.62 7.27
N LYS A 76 -10.55 -42.22 7.03
CA LYS A 76 -11.72 -43.08 7.25
C LYS A 76 -11.70 -44.29 6.34
N GLN A 77 -11.40 -44.11 5.06
CA GLN A 77 -11.29 -45.21 4.09
C GLN A 77 -10.19 -46.20 4.48
N LEU A 78 -9.02 -45.70 4.89
CA LEU A 78 -7.92 -46.54 5.39
C LEU A 78 -8.36 -47.36 6.61
N ASN A 79 -9.03 -46.74 7.60
CA ASN A 79 -9.49 -47.45 8.79
C ASN A 79 -10.50 -48.56 8.46
N ILE A 80 -11.39 -48.32 7.48
CA ILE A 80 -12.33 -49.34 6.98
C ILE A 80 -11.56 -50.48 6.30
N CYS A 81 -10.60 -50.17 5.44
CA CYS A 81 -9.81 -51.19 4.75
C CYS A 81 -8.91 -52.00 5.69
N ALA A 82 -8.28 -51.34 6.66
CA ALA A 82 -7.41 -51.98 7.65
C ALA A 82 -8.15 -53.02 8.51
N GLY A 83 -9.42 -52.77 8.82
CA GLY A 83 -10.26 -53.69 9.58
C GLY A 83 -10.93 -54.80 8.76
N SER A 84 -10.78 -54.81 7.44
CA SER A 84 -11.51 -55.75 6.56
C SER A 84 -10.62 -56.83 5.93
N SER A 85 -9.72 -56.48 5.00
CA SER A 85 -8.89 -57.45 4.28
C SER A 85 -7.66 -56.82 3.63
N ILE A 86 -6.64 -57.64 3.39
CA ILE A 86 -5.41 -57.26 2.66
C ILE A 86 -5.73 -56.74 1.25
N ASN A 87 -6.74 -57.29 0.59
CA ASN A 87 -7.15 -56.83 -0.74
C ASN A 87 -7.72 -55.40 -0.70
N CYS A 88 -8.49 -55.03 0.33
CA CYS A 88 -8.99 -53.65 0.49
C CYS A 88 -7.83 -52.67 0.69
N ILE A 89 -6.89 -53.02 1.58
CA ILE A 89 -5.69 -52.21 1.83
C ILE A 89 -4.90 -52.00 0.52
N THR A 90 -4.72 -53.07 -0.26
CA THR A 90 -4.02 -53.01 -1.54
C THR A 90 -4.74 -52.07 -2.53
N GLN A 91 -6.06 -52.21 -2.67
CA GLN A 91 -6.86 -51.33 -3.55
C GLN A 91 -6.80 -49.87 -3.09
N TYR A 92 -6.90 -49.61 -1.79
CA TYR A 92 -6.77 -48.26 -1.23
C TYR A 92 -5.44 -47.61 -1.63
N PHE A 93 -4.32 -48.31 -1.47
CA PHE A 93 -3.01 -47.77 -1.85
C PHE A 93 -2.81 -47.68 -3.37
N MET A 94 -3.52 -48.47 -4.18
CA MET A 94 -3.51 -48.31 -5.64
C MET A 94 -4.23 -47.04 -6.10
N THR A 95 -5.21 -46.55 -5.33
CA THR A 95 -6.02 -45.37 -5.70
C THR A 95 -5.58 -44.08 -5.02
N ILE A 96 -4.92 -44.18 -3.86
CA ILE A 96 -4.59 -43.00 -3.02
C ILE A 96 -3.68 -41.99 -3.74
N ASP A 97 -2.81 -42.44 -4.66
CA ASP A 97 -1.90 -41.55 -5.38
C ASP A 97 -2.67 -40.53 -6.24
N MET A 98 -3.79 -40.92 -6.85
CA MET A 98 -4.62 -40.00 -7.63
C MET A 98 -5.28 -38.94 -6.72
N GLU A 99 -5.76 -39.36 -5.56
CA GLU A 99 -6.38 -38.47 -4.57
C GLU A 99 -5.35 -37.48 -3.99
N LEU A 100 -4.15 -37.95 -3.66
CA LEU A 100 -3.06 -37.10 -3.18
C LEU A 100 -2.61 -36.09 -4.23
N ASN A 101 -2.59 -36.47 -5.51
CA ASN A 101 -2.29 -35.54 -6.60
C ASN A 101 -3.36 -34.44 -6.73
N SER A 102 -4.65 -34.80 -6.57
CA SER A 102 -5.75 -33.82 -6.54
C SER A 102 -5.61 -32.84 -5.38
N ILE A 103 -5.33 -33.35 -4.17
CA ILE A 103 -5.07 -32.53 -2.98
C ILE A 103 -3.88 -31.59 -3.20
N MET A 104 -2.78 -32.10 -3.78
CA MET A 104 -1.60 -31.31 -4.10
C MET A 104 -1.92 -30.18 -5.09
N SER A 105 -2.75 -30.45 -6.09
CA SER A 105 -3.23 -29.43 -7.04
C SER A 105 -4.01 -28.33 -6.31
N GLY A 106 -4.90 -28.69 -5.39
CA GLY A 106 -5.63 -27.72 -4.57
C GLY A 106 -4.71 -26.82 -3.74
N ILE A 107 -3.72 -27.42 -3.04
CA ILE A 107 -2.72 -26.68 -2.27
C ILE A 107 -1.90 -25.74 -3.17
N THR A 108 -1.51 -26.22 -4.36
CA THR A 108 -0.76 -25.43 -5.35
C THR A 108 -1.56 -24.24 -5.85
N MET A 109 -2.87 -24.41 -6.07
CA MET A 109 -3.77 -23.33 -6.45
C MET A 109 -3.87 -22.27 -5.36
N ALA A 110 -4.06 -22.67 -4.10
CA ALA A 110 -4.06 -21.74 -2.96
C ALA A 110 -2.74 -20.95 -2.87
N GLY A 111 -1.60 -21.65 -3.02
CA GLY A 111 -0.28 -21.02 -3.03
C GLY A 111 -0.09 -20.01 -4.18
N SER A 112 -0.62 -20.34 -5.36
CA SER A 112 -0.57 -19.46 -6.54
C SER A 112 -1.40 -18.19 -6.33
N MET A 113 -2.61 -18.32 -5.76
CA MET A 113 -3.46 -17.18 -5.42
C MET A 113 -2.76 -16.25 -4.42
N LEU A 114 -2.19 -16.79 -3.35
CA LEU A 114 -1.43 -16.02 -2.37
C LEU A 114 -0.25 -15.28 -3.01
N THR A 115 0.51 -15.97 -3.86
CA THR A 115 1.70 -15.39 -4.52
C THR A 115 1.33 -14.26 -5.46
N TYR A 116 0.30 -14.45 -6.29
CA TYR A 116 -0.20 -13.43 -7.21
C TYR A 116 -0.58 -12.15 -6.45
N HIS A 117 -1.40 -12.29 -5.40
CA HIS A 117 -1.86 -11.14 -4.64
C HIS A 117 -0.77 -10.47 -3.79
N LEU A 118 0.21 -11.23 -3.28
CA LEU A 118 1.36 -10.66 -2.60
C LEU A 118 2.23 -9.82 -3.55
N SER A 119 2.44 -10.29 -4.78
CA SER A 119 3.18 -9.53 -5.80
C SER A 119 2.46 -8.24 -6.16
N ASP A 120 1.16 -8.34 -6.45
CA ASP A 120 0.29 -7.24 -6.83
C ASP A 120 0.15 -6.18 -5.71
N SER A 121 0.04 -6.62 -4.45
CA SER A 121 0.03 -5.72 -3.29
C SER A 121 1.36 -4.98 -3.11
N ARG A 122 2.50 -5.65 -3.31
CA ARG A 122 3.82 -5.00 -3.25
C ARG A 122 3.98 -3.93 -4.31
N GLU A 123 3.58 -4.23 -5.54
CA GLU A 123 3.64 -3.29 -6.66
C GLU A 123 2.77 -2.04 -6.40
N ARG A 124 1.50 -2.24 -6.02
CA ARG A 124 0.61 -1.11 -5.69
C ARG A 124 1.14 -0.25 -4.55
N ASN A 125 1.64 -0.87 -3.48
CA ASN A 125 2.17 -0.13 -2.34
C ASN A 125 3.42 0.69 -2.73
N SER A 126 4.28 0.15 -3.60
CA SER A 126 5.42 0.90 -4.15
C SER A 126 4.96 2.09 -4.99
N LEU A 127 4.06 1.86 -5.95
CA LEU A 127 3.53 2.91 -6.82
C LEU A 127 2.87 4.04 -6.03
N CYS A 128 2.12 3.70 -4.97
CA CYS A 128 1.51 4.69 -4.11
C CYS A 128 2.51 5.45 -3.25
N ALA A 129 3.59 4.81 -2.80
CA ALA A 129 4.67 5.48 -2.10
C ALA A 129 5.41 6.46 -3.02
N ASP A 130 5.71 6.03 -4.25
CA ASP A 130 6.40 6.85 -5.25
C ASP A 130 5.57 8.07 -5.63
N LEU A 131 4.28 7.88 -5.96
CA LEU A 131 3.38 8.98 -6.33
C LEU A 131 3.27 10.03 -5.24
N VAL A 132 3.21 9.61 -3.98
CA VAL A 132 3.12 10.52 -2.84
C VAL A 132 4.44 11.24 -2.63
N SER A 133 5.57 10.54 -2.76
CA SER A 133 6.91 11.16 -2.67
C SER A 133 7.09 12.24 -3.73
N TYR A 134 6.81 11.95 -5.00
CA TYR A 134 6.86 12.93 -6.09
C TYR A 134 5.94 14.11 -5.85
N ASN A 135 4.70 13.87 -5.43
CA ASN A 135 3.76 14.97 -5.17
C ASN A 135 4.19 15.82 -3.95
N CYS A 136 4.78 15.23 -2.92
CA CYS A 136 5.29 15.98 -1.77
C CYS A 136 6.51 16.82 -2.16
N GLU A 137 7.42 16.26 -2.96
CA GLU A 137 8.60 16.96 -3.48
C GLU A 137 8.20 18.13 -4.38
N ASP A 138 7.31 17.91 -5.35
CA ASP A 138 6.82 18.97 -6.27
C ASP A 138 6.06 20.06 -5.51
N LEU A 139 5.21 19.69 -4.54
CA LEU A 139 4.53 20.68 -3.68
C LEU A 139 5.55 21.47 -2.85
N ASN A 140 6.55 20.82 -2.27
CA ASN A 140 7.56 21.49 -1.45
C ASN A 140 8.42 22.44 -2.30
N GLU A 141 8.89 22.01 -3.47
CA GLU A 141 9.66 22.85 -4.39
C GLU A 141 8.83 24.02 -4.92
N GLY A 142 7.57 23.78 -5.28
CA GLY A 142 6.62 24.80 -5.71
C GLY A 142 6.36 25.84 -4.62
N LEU A 143 6.05 25.39 -3.40
CA LEU A 143 5.86 26.24 -2.22
C LEU A 143 7.09 27.12 -1.97
N MET A 144 8.29 26.53 -1.96
CA MET A 144 9.52 27.27 -1.71
C MET A 144 9.80 28.31 -2.80
N ARG A 145 9.64 27.94 -4.07
CA ARG A 145 9.83 28.85 -5.20
C ARG A 145 8.83 30.01 -5.18
N ASP A 146 7.57 29.71 -4.95
CA ASP A 146 6.50 30.70 -5.03
C ASP A 146 6.54 31.63 -3.80
N PHE A 147 6.90 31.10 -2.62
CA PHE A 147 7.15 31.91 -1.42
C PHE A 147 8.35 32.86 -1.62
N GLN A 148 9.45 32.38 -2.22
CA GLN A 148 10.58 33.23 -2.57
C GLN A 148 10.20 34.36 -3.54
N ARG A 149 9.41 34.05 -4.56
CA ARG A 149 8.90 35.07 -5.52
C ARG A 149 7.96 36.07 -4.87
N CYS A 150 7.23 35.64 -3.85
CA CYS A 150 6.31 36.50 -3.11
C CYS A 150 7.06 37.49 -2.20
N ILE A 151 8.08 37.01 -1.47
CA ILE A 151 8.93 37.87 -0.63
C ILE A 151 9.80 38.81 -1.47
N TYR A 152 10.30 38.32 -2.61
CA TYR A 152 11.18 39.05 -3.53
C TYR A 152 10.52 39.20 -4.92
N PRO A 153 9.48 40.04 -5.05
CA PRO A 153 8.83 40.26 -6.34
C PRO A 153 9.84 40.87 -7.34
N PRO A 154 9.86 40.40 -8.60
CA PRO A 154 10.71 41.00 -9.63
C PRO A 154 10.27 42.44 -9.87
N VAL A 155 11.26 43.34 -9.96
CA VAL A 155 11.09 44.79 -10.17
C VAL A 155 10.52 45.10 -11.54
#